data_AF-A0A7X8XAL7-F1
#
_entry.id   AF-A0A7X8XAL7-F1
#
_cell.length_a   1.000
_cell.length_b   1.000
_cell.length_c   1.000
_cell.angle_alpha   90.00
_cell.angle_beta   90.00
_cell.angle_gamma   90.00
#
_symmetry.space_group_name_H-M   'P 1'
#
loop_
_entity.id
_entity.type
_entity.pdbx_description
1 polymer ?
#
loop_
_entity_poly.entity_id
_entity_poly.type
_entity_poly.pdbx_seq_one_letter_code
_entity_poly.pdbx_strand_id
1 'polypeptide(L)'
;MNGKNVKKDAEVRLLTPEGIYLVVEGKGYFASFKDFPFLADLPSTQVFDVEYCGHGHIRWELADIDLNTKILANPEKYPVSFQIGTSEAAARMGKIGGAVQSPRKAAASRLNGLKGGRPRKKKKEIVSV
;
A
#
# COMPACT_ATOMS: atom_id res chain seq x y z
N MET A 1 -32.54 20.97 -4.67
CA MET A 1 -31.78 21.49 -3.51
C MET A 1 -30.34 21.73 -3.98
N ASN A 2 -30.00 22.98 -4.30
CA ASN A 2 -28.65 23.37 -4.69
C ASN A 2 -27.87 23.76 -3.44
N GLY A 3 -26.78 23.04 -3.16
CA GLY A 3 -25.92 23.33 -2.03
C GLY A 3 -24.84 22.27 -1.82
N LYS A 4 -24.06 21.92 -2.86
CA LYS A 4 -22.76 21.29 -2.62
C LYS A 4 -21.85 22.37 -2.03
N ASN A 5 -21.93 22.56 -0.71
CA ASN A 5 -20.86 23.19 0.04
C ASN A 5 -19.66 22.24 -0.05
N VAL A 6 -18.87 22.37 -1.12
CA VAL A 6 -17.56 21.73 -1.20
C VAL A 6 -16.77 22.32 -0.04
N LYS A 7 -16.49 21.51 0.98
CA LYS A 7 -15.63 21.92 2.08
C LYS A 7 -14.25 22.18 1.50
N LYS A 8 -13.95 23.44 1.18
CA LYS A 8 -12.63 23.90 0.71
C LYS A 8 -11.65 24.00 1.88
N ASP A 9 -11.62 22.97 2.72
CA ASP A 9 -10.69 22.90 3.85
C ASP A 9 -9.40 22.18 3.43
N ALA A 10 -9.21 21.88 2.15
CA ALA A 10 -7.95 21.43 1.58
C ALA A 10 -7.72 22.11 0.22
N GLU A 11 -6.50 22.59 -0.03
CA GLU A 11 -6.10 23.16 -1.31
C GLU A 11 -4.59 23.03 -1.52
N VAL A 12 -4.17 22.93 -2.78
CA VAL A 12 -2.76 23.05 -3.18
C VAL A 12 -2.46 24.52 -3.46
N ARG A 13 -1.44 25.09 -2.81
CA ARG A 13 -1.00 26.48 -3.02
C ARG A 13 0.21 26.60 -3.93
N LEU A 14 1.09 25.60 -3.93
CA LEU A 14 2.32 25.62 -4.70
C LEU A 14 2.70 24.20 -5.13
N LEU A 15 3.14 24.09 -6.37
CA LEU A 15 3.81 22.91 -6.91
C LEU A 15 5.25 23.30 -7.25
N THR A 16 6.22 22.56 -6.72
CA THR A 16 7.65 22.74 -7.01
C THR A 16 8.24 21.43 -7.54
N PRO A 17 9.47 21.44 -8.08
CA PRO A 17 10.16 20.21 -8.46
C PRO A 17 10.37 19.22 -7.30
N GLU A 18 10.37 19.69 -6.06
CA GLU A 18 10.65 18.88 -4.85
C GLU A 18 9.38 18.38 -4.14
N GLY A 19 8.21 18.96 -4.44
CA GLY A 19 6.97 18.59 -3.76
C GLY A 19 5.80 19.55 -3.95
N ILE A 20 4.78 19.34 -3.12
CA ILE A 20 3.51 20.09 -3.12
C ILE A 20 3.31 20.78 -1.77
N TYR A 21 2.99 22.07 -1.79
CA TYR A 21 2.53 22.78 -0.60
C TYR A 21 1.00 22.76 -0.52
N LEU A 22 0.49 22.13 0.54
CA LEU A 22 -0.91 21.94 0.86
C LEU A 22 -1.31 22.87 2.00
N VAL A 23 -2.52 23.41 1.95
CA VAL A 23 -3.18 24.02 3.11
C VAL A 23 -4.38 23.15 3.44
N VAL A 24 -4.38 22.57 4.64
CA VAL A 24 -5.48 21.72 5.15
C VAL A 24 -5.95 22.29 6.48
N GLU A 25 -7.25 22.59 6.59
CA GLU A 25 -7.89 23.23 7.75
C GLU A 25 -7.14 24.50 8.21
N GLY A 26 -6.69 25.32 7.25
CA GLY A 26 -5.94 26.55 7.52
C GLY A 26 -4.49 26.35 7.94
N LYS A 27 -3.98 25.11 7.99
CA LYS A 27 -2.59 24.80 8.32
C LYS A 27 -1.82 24.33 7.09
N GLY A 28 -0.60 24.86 6.91
CA GLY A 28 0.29 24.51 5.83
C GLY A 28 1.07 23.22 6.07
N TYR A 29 1.24 22.42 5.02
CA TYR A 29 2.02 21.19 4.97
C TYR A 29 2.82 21.14 3.67
N PHE A 30 4.06 20.68 3.72
CA PHE A 30 4.86 20.42 2.53
C PHE A 30 5.00 18.91 2.32
N ALA A 31 4.37 18.40 1.27
CA ALA A 31 4.47 17.01 0.85
C ALA A 31 5.64 16.87 -0.14
N SER A 32 6.81 16.50 0.36
CA SER A 32 7.98 16.26 -0.51
C SER A 32 7.81 14.99 -1.33
N PHE A 33 8.21 15.02 -2.59
CA PHE A 33 8.25 13.83 -3.45
C PHE A 33 9.25 12.76 -2.98
N LYS A 34 10.19 13.12 -2.11
CA LYS A 34 11.05 12.13 -1.45
C LYS A 34 10.26 11.22 -0.51
N ASP A 35 9.33 11.80 0.24
CA ASP A 35 8.54 11.10 1.25
C ASP A 35 7.23 10.57 0.66
N PHE A 36 6.71 11.22 -0.38
CA PHE A 36 5.44 10.89 -1.06
C PHE A 36 5.67 10.79 -2.58
N PRO A 37 6.45 9.80 -3.06
CA PRO A 37 6.87 9.72 -4.46
C PRO A 37 5.71 9.57 -5.46
N PHE A 38 4.59 8.95 -5.04
CA PHE A 38 3.38 8.81 -5.85
C PHE A 38 2.72 10.16 -6.20
N LEU A 39 3.02 11.24 -5.48
CA LEU A 39 2.53 12.58 -5.83
C LEU A 39 3.31 13.18 -7.01
N ALA A 40 4.53 12.71 -7.30
CA ALA A 40 5.35 13.24 -8.39
C ALA A 40 4.80 12.87 -9.77
N ASP A 41 4.09 11.74 -9.86
CA ASP A 41 3.51 11.22 -11.10
C ASP A 41 2.08 11.72 -11.36
N LEU A 42 1.54 12.56 -10.48
CA LEU A 42 0.21 13.15 -10.66
C LEU A 42 0.18 14.06 -11.90
N PRO A 43 -0.79 13.88 -12.82
CA PRO A 43 -1.02 14.84 -13.88
C PRO A 43 -1.27 16.23 -13.30
N SER A 44 -0.74 17.28 -13.93
CA SER A 44 -0.90 18.66 -13.45
C SER A 44 -2.36 19.07 -13.29
N THR A 45 -3.26 18.51 -14.11
CA THR A 45 -4.71 18.71 -14.02
C THR A 45 -5.33 18.09 -12.77
N GLN A 46 -4.73 17.03 -12.22
CA GLN A 46 -5.20 16.34 -11.03
C GLN A 46 -4.51 16.84 -9.75
N VAL A 47 -3.27 17.36 -9.82
CA VAL A 47 -2.55 17.88 -8.65
C VAL A 47 -3.40 18.83 -7.82
N PHE A 48 -4.15 19.71 -8.46
CA PHE A 48 -4.99 20.71 -7.78
C PHE A 48 -6.39 20.21 -7.39
N ASP A 49 -6.78 19.01 -7.82
CA ASP A 49 -8.08 18.39 -7.54
C ASP A 49 -8.06 17.58 -6.24
N VAL A 50 -7.71 18.27 -5.14
CA VAL A 50 -7.64 17.67 -3.80
C VAL A 50 -8.95 17.90 -3.05
N GLU A 51 -9.49 16.84 -2.46
CA GLU A 51 -10.71 16.86 -1.66
C GLU A 51 -10.43 16.67 -0.17
N TYR A 52 -11.09 17.46 0.67
CA TYR A 52 -11.07 17.27 2.12
C TYR A 52 -12.14 16.27 2.58
N CYS A 53 -11.71 15.21 3.25
CA CYS A 53 -12.56 14.11 3.71
C CYS A 53 -12.93 14.18 5.20
N GLY A 54 -12.45 15.20 5.93
CA GLY A 54 -12.69 15.35 7.37
C GLY A 54 -11.59 14.74 8.24
N HIS A 55 -11.46 15.21 9.49
CA HIS A 55 -10.48 14.74 10.48
C HIS A 55 -9.03 14.70 9.96
N GLY A 56 -8.66 15.70 9.14
CA GLY A 56 -7.34 15.77 8.52
C GLY A 56 -7.11 14.80 7.36
N HIS A 57 -8.11 14.06 6.90
CA HIS A 57 -8.01 13.22 5.71
C HIS A 57 -8.19 14.05 4.44
N ILE A 58 -7.32 13.83 3.46
CA ILE A 58 -7.37 14.44 2.12
C ILE A 58 -7.20 13.36 1.05
N ARG A 59 -7.77 13.59 -0.12
CA ARG A 59 -7.76 12.62 -1.21
C ARG A 59 -7.67 13.29 -2.58
N TRP A 60 -6.92 12.66 -3.48
CA TRP A 60 -7.01 12.88 -4.92
C TRP A 60 -7.80 11.72 -5.51
N GLU A 61 -9.11 11.92 -5.74
CA GLU A 61 -10.05 10.84 -6.07
C GLU A 61 -9.64 10.10 -7.35
N LEU A 62 -9.31 10.83 -8.42
CA LEU A 62 -8.96 10.24 -9.71
C LEU A 62 -7.64 9.45 -9.68
N ALA A 63 -6.73 9.81 -8.77
CA ALA A 63 -5.43 9.18 -8.65
C ALA A 63 -5.41 8.03 -7.63
N ASP A 64 -6.51 7.82 -6.89
CA ASP A 64 -6.60 6.85 -5.80
C ASP A 64 -5.50 7.07 -4.73
N ILE A 65 -5.26 8.33 -4.38
CA ILE A 65 -4.26 8.72 -3.37
C ILE A 65 -4.97 9.35 -2.17
N ASP A 66 -4.84 8.69 -1.01
CA ASP A 66 -5.30 9.18 0.28
C ASP A 66 -4.13 9.57 1.18
N LEU A 67 -4.22 10.71 1.85
CA LEU A 67 -3.27 11.15 2.88
C LEU A 67 -3.99 11.66 4.13
N ASN A 68 -3.25 11.75 5.24
CA ASN A 68 -3.71 12.40 6.47
C ASN A 68 -2.68 13.42 6.97
N THR A 69 -3.15 14.52 7.55
CA THR A 69 -2.30 15.58 8.12
C THR A 69 -1.29 15.08 9.16
N LYS A 70 -1.60 14.00 9.88
CA LYS A 70 -0.66 13.37 10.83
C LYS A 70 0.58 12.79 10.13
N ILE A 71 0.39 12.19 8.96
CA ILE A 71 1.45 11.61 8.14
C ILE A 71 2.24 12.75 7.50
N LEU A 72 1.55 13.75 6.92
CA LEU A 72 2.20 14.95 6.36
C LEU A 72 3.06 15.70 7.39
N ALA A 73 2.65 15.72 8.66
CA ALA A 73 3.39 16.38 9.72
C ALA A 73 4.58 15.57 10.27
N ASN A 74 4.60 14.26 10.05
CA ASN A 74 5.62 13.35 10.59
C ASN A 74 5.95 12.22 9.59
N PRO A 75 6.40 12.53 8.36
CA PRO A 75 6.64 11.52 7.33
C PRO A 75 7.63 10.44 7.78
N GLU A 76 8.60 10.79 8.64
CA GLU A 76 9.59 9.87 9.20
C GLU A 76 9.00 8.75 10.07
N LYS A 77 7.81 8.96 10.64
CA LYS A 77 7.09 7.93 11.42
C LYS A 77 6.33 6.94 10.53
N TYR A 78 6.15 7.28 9.26
CA TYR A 78 5.41 6.50 8.29
C TYR A 78 6.24 6.30 7.02
N PRO A 79 7.42 5.66 7.12
CA PRO A 79 8.30 5.49 5.98
C PRO A 79 7.59 4.70 4.89
N VAL A 80 7.60 5.24 3.66
CA VAL A 80 7.00 4.57 2.50
C VAL A 80 7.74 3.26 2.25
N SER A 81 7.05 2.15 2.50
CA SER A 81 7.54 0.83 2.12
C SER A 81 6.90 0.44 0.80
N PHE A 82 7.56 0.76 -0.31
CA PHE A 82 7.18 0.19 -1.60
C PHE A 82 7.74 -1.24 -1.66
N GLN A 83 6.96 -2.22 -1.19
CA GLN A 83 7.27 -3.61 -1.47
C GLN A 83 6.83 -3.88 -2.91
N ILE A 84 7.74 -3.68 -3.87
CA ILE A 84 7.64 -4.39 -5.14
C ILE A 84 7.43 -5.85 -4.74
N GLY A 85 6.34 -6.45 -5.20
CA GLY A 85 6.04 -7.87 -5.00
C GLY A 85 7.09 -8.71 -5.73
N THR A 86 8.33 -8.66 -5.27
CA THR A 86 9.40 -9.46 -5.83
C THR A 86 9.10 -10.90 -5.45
N SER A 87 9.39 -11.80 -6.39
CA SER A 87 9.39 -13.24 -6.13
C SER A 87 10.17 -13.58 -4.86
N GLU A 88 11.18 -12.78 -4.52
CA GLU A 88 12.02 -12.92 -3.34
C GLU A 88 11.33 -12.51 -2.03
N ALA A 89 10.58 -11.40 -2.01
CA ALA A 89 9.76 -11.03 -0.86
C ALA A 89 8.65 -12.07 -0.62
N ALA A 90 7.98 -12.51 -1.69
CA ALA A 90 6.99 -13.58 -1.64
C ALA A 90 7.60 -14.92 -1.17
N ALA A 91 8.78 -15.29 -1.68
CA ALA A 91 9.51 -16.49 -1.26
C ALA A 91 9.92 -16.42 0.21
N ARG A 92 10.39 -15.26 0.68
CA ARG A 92 10.73 -15.04 2.09
C ARG A 92 9.50 -15.21 2.98
N MET A 93 8.36 -14.60 2.61
CA MET A 93 7.10 -14.75 3.35
C MET A 93 6.60 -16.20 3.33
N GLY A 94 6.69 -16.88 2.18
CA GLY A 94 6.39 -18.30 2.05
C GLY A 94 7.27 -19.18 2.95
N LYS A 95 8.56 -18.86 3.06
CA LYS A 95 9.50 -19.57 3.96
C LYS A 95 9.15 -19.35 5.43
N ILE A 96 8.84 -18.11 5.83
CA ILE A 96 8.43 -17.77 7.20
C ILE A 96 7.12 -18.48 7.55
N GLY A 97 6.08 -18.33 6.73
CA GLY A 97 4.78 -18.99 6.94
C GLY A 97 4.87 -20.52 6.88
N GLY A 98 5.71 -21.05 5.99
CA GLY A 98 6.04 -22.46 5.87
C GLY A 98 6.71 -23.02 7.12
N ALA A 99 7.60 -22.26 7.75
CA ALA A 99 8.35 -22.65 8.94
C ALA A 99 7.54 -22.63 10.24
N VAL A 100 6.38 -21.97 10.28
CA VAL A 100 5.50 -21.98 11.47
C VAL A 100 5.24 -23.42 11.92
N GLN A 101 5.52 -23.74 13.18
CA GLN A 101 5.15 -25.01 13.80
C GLN A 101 4.22 -24.74 14.97
N SER A 102 2.94 -25.08 14.80
CA SER A 102 1.95 -24.97 15.86
C SER A 102 1.09 -26.23 15.91
N PRO A 103 0.52 -26.59 17.08
CA PRO A 103 -0.36 -27.75 17.21
C PRO A 103 -1.54 -27.69 16.23
N ARG A 104 -2.13 -26.49 16.05
CA ARG A 104 -3.23 -26.25 15.11
C ARG A 104 -2.83 -26.50 13.66
N LYS A 105 -1.64 -26.06 13.24
CA LYS A 105 -1.13 -26.30 11.87
C LYS A 105 -0.85 -27.79 11.64
N ALA A 106 -0.28 -28.49 12.63
CA ALA A 106 -0.04 -29.93 12.55
C ALA A 106 -1.35 -30.73 12.44
N ALA A 107 -2.36 -30.40 13.25
CA ALA A 107 -3.69 -31.04 13.17
C ALA A 107 -4.36 -30.79 11.79
N ALA A 108 -4.36 -29.54 11.32
CA ALA A 108 -4.90 -29.19 10.01
C ALA A 108 -4.17 -29.88 8.85
N SER A 109 -2.84 -29.96 8.92
CA SER A 109 -2.02 -30.65 7.90
C SER A 109 -2.34 -32.13 7.80
N ARG A 110 -2.55 -32.82 8.94
CA ARG A 110 -2.95 -34.24 8.96
C ARG A 110 -4.33 -34.44 8.32
N LEU A 111 -5.31 -33.60 8.69
CA LEU A 111 -6.65 -33.64 8.10
C LEU A 111 -6.61 -33.40 6.57
N ASN A 112 -5.76 -32.49 6.10
CA ASN A 112 -5.60 -32.23 4.67
C ASN A 112 -4.88 -33.37 3.94
N GLY A 113 -3.91 -34.04 4.59
CA GLY A 113 -3.24 -35.20 4.01
C GLY A 113 -4.19 -36.37 3.73
N LEU A 114 -5.20 -36.58 4.59
CA LEU A 114 -6.24 -37.59 4.43
C LEU A 114 -7.17 -37.33 3.23
N LYS A 115 -7.30 -36.07 2.80
CA LYS A 115 -8.13 -35.66 1.65
C LYS A 115 -7.44 -35.87 0.29
N GLY A 116 -6.24 -36.44 0.27
CA GLY A 116 -5.45 -36.63 -0.96
C GLY A 116 -4.33 -35.60 -1.07
N GLY A 117 -3.32 -35.73 -0.20
CA GLY A 117 -2.11 -34.90 -0.24
C GLY A 117 -1.31 -35.02 -1.54
N ARG A 118 -0.10 -34.44 -1.54
CA ARG A 118 0.77 -34.41 -2.73
C ARG A 118 0.94 -35.83 -3.32
N PRO A 119 0.61 -36.06 -4.61
CA PRO A 119 0.76 -37.37 -5.24
C PRO A 119 2.19 -37.90 -5.12
N ARG A 120 2.34 -39.21 -4.91
CA ARG A 120 3.66 -39.86 -4.88
C ARG A 120 4.32 -39.73 -6.25
N LYS A 121 5.61 -39.35 -6.26
CA LYS A 121 6.42 -39.33 -7.49
C LYS A 121 6.60 -40.77 -7.96
N LYS A 122 6.19 -41.09 -9.20
CA LYS A 122 6.39 -42.43 -9.79
C LYS A 122 7.89 -42.74 -9.84
N LYS A 123 8.29 -43.95 -9.46
CA LYS A 123 9.69 -44.41 -9.61
C LYS A 123 10.03 -44.44 -11.10
N LYS A 124 11.18 -43.90 -11.49
CA LYS A 124 11.75 -44.16 -12.82
C LYS A 124 12.14 -45.63 -12.84
N GLU A 125 11.51 -46.41 -13.71
CA GLU A 125 12.00 -47.74 -14.05
C GLU A 125 13.35 -47.57 -14.73
N ILE A 126 14.39 -48.15 -14.11
CA ILE A 126 15.70 -48.27 -14.73
C ILE A 126 15.55 -49.43 -15.70
N VAL A 127 15.38 -49.14 -16.98
CA VAL A 127 15.45 -50.16 -18.03
C VAL A 127 16.93 -50.47 -18.23
N SER A 128 17.39 -51.59 -17.67
CA SER A 128 18.69 -52.18 -18.01
C SER A 128 18.59 -52.83 -19.38
N VAL A 129 19.48 -52.42 -20.29
CA VAL A 129 19.67 -52.97 -21.65
C VAL A 129 20.20 -54.40 -21.58
#